data_AF-A0A0B4EGH3-F1
#
_entry.id   AF-A0A0B4EGH3-F1
#
_cell.length_a   1.000
_cell.length_b   1.000
_cell.length_c   1.000
_cell.angle_alpha   90.00
_cell.angle_beta   90.00
_cell.angle_gamma   90.00
#
_symmetry.space_group_name_H-M   'P 1'
#
loop_
_entity.id
_entity.type
_entity.pdbx_description
1 polymer ?
#
loop_
_entity_poly.entity_id
_entity_poly.type
_entity_poly.pdbx_seq_one_letter_code
_entity_poly.pdbx_strand_id
1 'polypeptide(L)'
;MAQVHAYGNGEKLTASPTATQMFLILDYIPGMPLATKTLLRATSTMRTTFFRQLVGYLAELWSLELPAIGSLILCGNASQPVVGGLLTQSSNDACRDMPSFASSKAFVESQFHLISRYLLAPRHDHPEDEVRYDMFCLSSMKPYFSSVIKPEFNSGPFVLSHPDLRPSNIIVNEEMGIVGFIDWQFASVVPRQLCTPPAWVTGHTWTNYDKSFLSSFSVGLALGDKLPEQLNREWRNPSSTSLHVAHIIRRPADLNRVFQNYCARGQDARELEEAETRLFQDPRVASEAQQIAERNAGYTEYLKSQGRYTKVA
;
A
#
# COMPACT_ATOMS: atom_id res chain seq x y z
N MET A 1 -19.70 -14.13 -14.92
CA MET A 1 -18.61 -13.25 -14.45
C MET A 1 -18.82 -11.90 -15.09
N ALA A 2 -18.57 -10.81 -14.39
CA ALA A 2 -18.64 -9.46 -14.96
C ALA A 2 -17.60 -9.31 -16.07
N GLN A 3 -18.00 -8.74 -17.20
CA GLN A 3 -17.17 -8.56 -18.39
C GLN A 3 -16.89 -7.08 -18.65
N VAL A 4 -15.74 -6.80 -19.26
CA VAL A 4 -15.45 -5.52 -19.89
C VAL A 4 -15.91 -5.60 -21.34
N HIS A 5 -16.85 -4.75 -21.71
CA HIS A 5 -17.46 -4.73 -23.05
C HIS A 5 -16.74 -3.80 -24.00
N ALA A 6 -16.23 -2.68 -23.51
CA ALA A 6 -15.47 -1.72 -24.29
C ALA A 6 -14.60 -0.84 -23.40
N TYR A 7 -13.50 -0.32 -23.94
CA TYR A 7 -12.66 0.68 -23.30
C TYR A 7 -11.99 1.53 -24.38
N GLY A 8 -11.58 2.74 -24.01
CA GLY A 8 -10.89 3.65 -24.92
C GLY A 8 -10.09 4.70 -24.16
N ASN A 9 -9.04 5.19 -24.82
CA ASN A 9 -8.20 6.27 -24.32
C ASN A 9 -7.81 7.17 -25.51
N GLY A 10 -8.25 8.43 -25.49
CA GLY A 10 -8.06 9.35 -26.62
C GLY A 10 -9.34 9.63 -27.42
N GLU A 11 -10.49 9.24 -26.89
CA GLU A 11 -11.77 9.25 -27.62
C GLU A 11 -12.44 10.62 -27.54
N LYS A 12 -13.07 11.07 -28.62
CA LYS A 12 -13.80 12.34 -28.65
C LYS A 12 -15.27 12.11 -28.30
N LEU A 13 -15.58 12.04 -27.00
CA LEU A 13 -16.91 11.74 -26.47
C LEU A 13 -17.70 12.99 -26.07
N THR A 14 -17.12 14.17 -26.22
CA THR A 14 -17.76 15.46 -25.90
C THR A 14 -17.75 16.38 -27.11
N ALA A 15 -18.56 17.45 -27.06
CA ALA A 15 -18.56 18.49 -28.10
C ALA A 15 -17.26 19.33 -28.15
N SER A 16 -16.34 19.14 -27.20
CA SER A 16 -15.07 19.84 -27.19
C SER A 16 -14.14 19.29 -28.28
N PRO A 17 -13.61 20.13 -29.18
CA PRO A 17 -12.78 19.67 -30.30
C PRO A 17 -11.40 19.16 -29.86
N THR A 18 -10.95 19.55 -28.66
CA THR A 18 -9.61 19.27 -28.13
C THR A 18 -9.61 18.30 -26.95
N ALA A 19 -10.75 18.11 -26.27
CA ALA A 19 -10.81 17.22 -25.13
C ALA A 19 -11.03 15.78 -25.59
N THR A 20 -10.05 14.92 -25.32
CA THR A 20 -10.19 13.47 -25.42
C THR A 20 -10.54 12.89 -24.05
N GLN A 21 -11.30 11.80 -24.03
CA GLN A 21 -11.76 11.11 -22.83
C GLN A 21 -11.21 9.69 -22.79
N MET A 22 -11.12 9.17 -21.56
CA MET A 22 -10.98 7.74 -21.29
C MET A 22 -12.35 7.20 -20.89
N PHE A 23 -12.67 5.98 -21.31
CA PHE A 23 -13.91 5.33 -20.93
C PHE A 23 -13.71 3.83 -20.72
N LEU A 24 -14.60 3.24 -19.91
CA LEU A 24 -14.70 1.81 -19.66
C LEU A 24 -16.19 1.45 -19.56
N ILE A 25 -16.64 0.46 -20.34
CA ILE A 25 -17.98 -0.11 -20.30
C ILE A 25 -17.84 -1.53 -19.77
N LEU A 26 -18.55 -1.83 -18.69
CA LEU A 26 -18.45 -3.08 -17.95
C LEU A 26 -19.81 -3.52 -17.41
N ASP A 27 -19.94 -4.81 -17.13
CA ASP A 27 -21.12 -5.35 -16.46
C ASP A 27 -21.31 -4.73 -15.08
N TYR A 28 -22.53 -4.27 -14.81
CA TYR A 28 -22.91 -3.87 -13.46
C TYR A 28 -22.88 -5.10 -12.53
N ILE A 29 -22.16 -5.00 -11.42
CA ILE A 29 -22.12 -6.01 -10.36
C ILE A 29 -23.25 -5.71 -9.37
N PRO A 30 -24.33 -6.52 -9.31
CA PRO A 30 -25.43 -6.28 -8.39
C PRO A 30 -24.99 -6.44 -6.94
N GLY A 31 -25.40 -5.50 -6.08
CA GLY A 31 -25.06 -5.49 -4.66
C GLY A 31 -24.69 -4.09 -4.18
N MET A 32 -24.16 -4.01 -2.97
CA MET A 32 -23.77 -2.76 -2.34
C MET A 32 -22.30 -2.76 -1.97
N PRO A 33 -21.57 -1.64 -2.15
CA PRO A 33 -20.26 -1.46 -1.56
C PRO A 33 -20.31 -1.71 -0.04
N LEU A 34 -19.38 -2.53 0.45
CA LEU A 34 -19.31 -2.89 1.85
C LEU A 34 -19.00 -1.67 2.72
N ALA A 35 -19.97 -1.29 3.54
CA ALA A 35 -19.76 -0.27 4.56
C ALA A 35 -19.20 -0.88 5.85
N THR A 36 -18.15 -0.28 6.40
CA THR A 36 -17.50 -0.72 7.66
C THR A 36 -18.50 -0.90 8.80
N LYS A 37 -19.45 0.03 8.96
CA LYS A 37 -20.50 -0.02 10.00
C LYS A 37 -21.42 -1.22 9.82
N THR A 38 -21.73 -1.61 8.59
CA THR A 38 -22.56 -2.78 8.28
C THR A 38 -21.84 -4.06 8.67
N LEU A 39 -20.55 -4.20 8.32
CA LEU A 39 -19.75 -5.36 8.71
C LEU A 39 -19.63 -5.51 10.24
N LEU A 40 -19.50 -4.40 10.97
CA LEU A 40 -19.42 -4.40 12.44
C LEU A 40 -20.72 -4.84 13.11
N ARG A 41 -21.87 -4.46 12.52
CA ARG A 41 -23.20 -4.79 13.03
C ARG A 41 -23.68 -6.17 12.58
N ALA A 42 -23.02 -6.78 11.60
CA ALA A 42 -23.37 -8.10 11.10
C ALA A 42 -23.23 -9.17 12.20
N THR A 43 -24.07 -10.21 12.11
CA THR A 43 -24.02 -11.34 13.05
C THR A 43 -22.68 -12.07 12.97
N SER A 44 -22.31 -12.80 14.02
CA SER A 44 -21.07 -13.59 14.05
C SER A 44 -20.97 -14.56 12.87
N THR A 45 -22.09 -15.18 12.48
CA THR A 45 -22.18 -16.09 11.33
C THR A 45 -21.90 -15.35 10.02
N MET A 46 -22.56 -14.21 9.78
CA MET A 46 -22.35 -13.41 8.56
C MET A 46 -20.90 -12.91 8.44
N ARG A 47 -20.33 -12.39 9.54
CA ARG A 47 -18.93 -11.94 9.53
C ARG A 47 -17.97 -13.10 9.25
N THR A 48 -18.18 -14.24 9.88
CA THR A 48 -17.35 -15.44 9.67
C THR A 48 -17.40 -15.88 8.21
N THR A 49 -18.59 -15.94 7.62
CA THR A 49 -18.78 -16.27 6.20
C THR A 49 -18.05 -15.29 5.30
N PHE A 50 -18.24 -13.98 5.54
CA PHE A 50 -17.58 -12.92 4.79
C PHE A 50 -16.04 -13.04 4.84
N PHE A 51 -15.45 -13.16 6.04
CA PHE A 51 -13.99 -13.25 6.17
C PHE A 51 -13.42 -14.53 5.59
N ARG A 52 -14.14 -15.66 5.68
CA ARG A 52 -13.76 -16.90 5.02
C ARG A 52 -13.73 -16.75 3.49
N GLN A 53 -14.73 -16.07 2.91
CA GLN A 53 -14.73 -15.75 1.46
C GLN A 53 -13.58 -14.82 1.09
N LEU A 54 -13.37 -13.74 1.83
CA LEU A 54 -12.28 -12.79 1.59
C LEU A 54 -10.92 -13.50 1.59
N VAL A 55 -10.68 -14.36 2.58
CA VAL A 55 -9.48 -15.18 2.69
C VAL A 55 -9.32 -16.10 1.46
N GLY A 56 -10.40 -16.73 1.01
CA GLY A 56 -10.40 -17.55 -0.22
C GLY A 56 -9.97 -16.75 -1.45
N TYR A 57 -10.58 -15.59 -1.69
CA TYR A 57 -10.24 -14.73 -2.83
C TYR A 57 -8.81 -14.18 -2.77
N LEU A 58 -8.33 -13.79 -1.58
CA LEU A 58 -6.94 -13.36 -1.41
C LEU A 58 -5.96 -14.51 -1.71
N ALA A 59 -6.30 -15.75 -1.34
CA ALA A 59 -5.50 -16.92 -1.66
C ALA A 59 -5.50 -17.27 -3.15
N GLU A 60 -6.64 -17.09 -3.83
CA GLU A 60 -6.72 -17.22 -5.29
C GLU A 60 -5.79 -16.21 -5.97
N LEU A 61 -5.83 -14.93 -5.59
CA LEU A 61 -4.91 -13.92 -6.13
C LEU A 61 -3.44 -14.26 -5.85
N TRP A 62 -3.14 -14.72 -4.64
CA TRP A 62 -1.80 -15.11 -4.25
C TRP A 62 -1.26 -16.31 -5.06
N SER A 63 -2.13 -17.13 -5.64
CA SER A 63 -1.75 -18.26 -6.51
C SER A 63 -1.47 -17.87 -7.96
N LEU A 64 -1.83 -16.65 -8.37
CA LEU A 64 -1.61 -16.15 -9.73
C LEU A 64 -0.17 -15.68 -9.91
N GLU A 65 0.71 -16.60 -10.30
CA GLU A 65 2.11 -16.30 -10.56
C GLU A 65 2.32 -15.64 -11.93
N LEU A 66 3.15 -14.61 -11.96
CA LEU A 66 3.49 -13.81 -13.14
C LEU A 66 5.02 -13.69 -13.27
N PRO A 67 5.54 -13.48 -14.50
CA PRO A 67 6.98 -13.62 -14.77
C PRO A 67 7.85 -12.50 -14.20
N ALA A 68 7.25 -11.35 -13.86
CA ALA A 68 7.95 -10.18 -13.33
C ALA A 68 7.03 -9.34 -12.45
N ILE A 69 7.63 -8.46 -11.65
CA ILE A 69 6.97 -7.40 -10.88
C ILE A 69 6.66 -6.24 -11.83
N GLY A 70 5.44 -5.70 -11.79
CA GLY A 70 5.02 -4.62 -12.68
C GLY A 70 3.50 -4.49 -12.72
N SER A 71 2.99 -3.63 -13.60
CA SER A 71 1.54 -3.53 -13.85
C SER A 71 1.14 -4.38 -15.05
N LEU A 72 -0.08 -4.92 -15.02
CA LEU A 72 -0.65 -5.60 -16.18
C LEU A 72 -1.04 -4.56 -17.23
N ILE A 73 -0.48 -4.71 -18.42
CA ILE A 73 -0.73 -3.83 -19.56
C ILE A 73 -1.35 -4.66 -20.68
N LEU A 74 -2.35 -4.08 -21.35
CA LEU A 74 -2.94 -4.68 -22.54
C LEU A 74 -2.00 -4.40 -23.73
N CYS A 75 -1.38 -5.45 -24.27
CA CYS A 75 -0.60 -5.38 -25.50
C CYS A 75 -1.34 -6.11 -26.62
N GLY A 76 -2.05 -5.36 -27.46
CA GLY A 76 -2.82 -5.92 -28.57
C GLY A 76 -4.06 -6.66 -28.09
N ASN A 77 -3.97 -8.00 -27.98
CA ASN A 77 -5.11 -8.82 -27.56
C ASN A 77 -5.37 -8.69 -26.06
N ALA A 78 -6.55 -8.19 -25.69
CA ALA A 78 -6.96 -8.01 -24.29
C ALA A 78 -6.99 -9.32 -23.49
N SER A 79 -7.05 -10.49 -24.14
CA SER A 79 -7.02 -11.81 -23.49
C SER A 79 -5.62 -12.26 -23.06
N GLN A 80 -4.56 -11.55 -23.41
CA GLN A 80 -3.18 -11.89 -23.04
C GLN A 80 -2.44 -10.66 -22.50
N PRO A 81 -2.74 -10.22 -21.27
CA PRO A 81 -2.04 -9.10 -20.67
C PRO A 81 -0.55 -9.45 -20.46
N VAL A 82 0.31 -8.46 -20.64
CA VAL A 82 1.74 -8.57 -20.34
C VAL A 82 2.08 -7.77 -19.09
N VAL A 83 3.17 -8.14 -18.41
CA VAL A 83 3.68 -7.33 -17.31
C VAL A 83 4.58 -6.25 -17.89
N GLY A 84 4.18 -4.99 -17.71
CA GLY A 84 4.97 -3.82 -18.11
C GLY A 84 5.49 -3.01 -16.93
N GLY A 85 5.81 -1.75 -17.18
CA GLY A 85 6.27 -0.81 -16.16
C GLY A 85 5.34 -0.77 -14.95
N LEU A 86 5.92 -0.63 -13.76
CA LEU A 86 5.16 -0.58 -12.52
C LEU A 86 4.47 0.78 -12.37
N LEU A 87 3.15 0.77 -12.21
CA LEU A 87 2.38 1.96 -11.86
C LEU A 87 1.71 1.76 -10.50
N THR A 88 2.21 2.47 -9.49
CA THR A 88 1.60 2.52 -8.16
C THR A 88 1.01 3.91 -7.93
N GLN A 89 0.12 4.04 -6.94
CA GLN A 89 -0.34 5.35 -6.52
C GLN A 89 0.84 6.27 -6.14
N SER A 90 1.80 5.75 -5.35
CA SER A 90 2.99 6.49 -4.93
C SER A 90 3.86 6.95 -6.11
N SER A 91 4.02 6.13 -7.16
CA SER A 91 4.82 6.51 -8.33
C SER A 91 4.08 7.52 -9.20
N ASN A 92 2.75 7.38 -9.32
CA ASN A 92 1.87 8.34 -10.00
C ASN A 92 1.90 9.71 -9.32
N ASP A 93 1.75 9.76 -7.99
CA ASP A 93 1.79 11.00 -7.21
C ASP A 93 3.16 11.69 -7.33
N ALA A 94 4.23 10.90 -7.45
CA ALA A 94 5.58 11.40 -7.70
C ALA A 94 5.86 11.75 -9.17
N CYS A 95 4.92 11.52 -10.10
CA CYS A 95 5.11 11.65 -11.55
C CYS A 95 6.36 10.88 -12.04
N ARG A 96 6.50 9.62 -11.60
CA ARG A 96 7.65 8.77 -11.87
C ARG A 96 7.23 7.51 -12.61
N ASP A 97 7.81 7.34 -13.78
CA ASP A 97 7.78 6.07 -14.49
C ASP A 97 8.72 5.08 -13.80
N MET A 98 8.22 3.87 -13.56
CA MET A 98 8.99 2.79 -12.96
C MET A 98 9.07 1.61 -13.93
N PRO A 99 10.22 0.93 -14.01
CA PRO A 99 10.36 -0.24 -14.85
C PRO A 99 9.58 -1.42 -14.25
N SER A 100 9.48 -2.51 -15.02
CA SER A 100 9.21 -3.84 -14.45
C SER A 100 10.48 -4.36 -13.75
N PHE A 101 10.32 -5.24 -12.76
CA PHE A 101 11.45 -5.83 -12.02
C PHE A 101 11.42 -7.35 -12.09
N ALA A 102 12.57 -7.95 -12.42
CA ALA A 102 12.80 -9.40 -12.28
C ALA A 102 13.42 -9.77 -10.92
N SER A 103 13.71 -8.78 -10.07
CA SER A 103 14.31 -8.97 -8.74
C SER A 103 13.46 -8.30 -7.67
N SER A 104 13.04 -9.09 -6.68
CA SER A 104 12.35 -8.63 -5.47
C SER A 104 13.19 -7.61 -4.69
N LYS A 105 14.51 -7.81 -4.56
CA LYS A 105 15.40 -6.86 -3.89
C LYS A 105 15.47 -5.52 -4.62
N ALA A 106 15.67 -5.54 -5.94
CA ALA A 106 15.68 -4.33 -6.76
C ALA A 106 14.35 -3.56 -6.66
N PHE A 107 13.22 -4.27 -6.66
CA PHE A 107 11.91 -3.67 -6.42
C PHE A 107 11.84 -2.99 -5.04
N VAL A 108 12.21 -3.70 -3.96
CA VAL A 108 12.13 -3.16 -2.60
C VAL A 108 13.05 -1.96 -2.40
N GLU A 109 14.27 -1.99 -2.93
CA GLU A 109 15.19 -0.84 -2.92
C GLU A 109 14.59 0.36 -3.67
N SER A 110 13.96 0.10 -4.82
CA SER A 110 13.31 1.13 -5.62
C SER A 110 12.10 1.75 -4.89
N GLN A 111 11.28 0.92 -4.24
CA GLN A 111 10.17 1.40 -3.39
C GLN A 111 10.67 2.19 -2.19
N PHE A 112 11.73 1.73 -1.52
CA PHE A 112 12.33 2.46 -0.39
C PHE A 112 12.83 3.84 -0.82
N HIS A 113 13.50 3.93 -1.98
CA HIS A 113 13.94 5.21 -2.53
C HIS A 113 12.76 6.15 -2.84
N LEU A 114 11.66 5.62 -3.40
CA LEU A 114 10.45 6.39 -3.65
C LEU A 114 9.83 6.92 -2.33
N ILE A 115 9.78 6.09 -1.29
CA ILE A 115 9.28 6.46 0.04
C ILE A 115 10.17 7.53 0.68
N SER A 116 11.50 7.37 0.65
CA SER A 116 12.44 8.38 1.17
C SER A 116 12.24 9.72 0.48
N ARG A 117 12.06 9.72 -0.85
CA ARG A 117 11.80 10.95 -1.61
C ARG A 117 10.47 11.59 -1.28
N TYR A 118 9.43 10.78 -1.06
CA TYR A 118 8.12 11.27 -0.66
C TYR A 118 8.20 11.96 0.71
N LEU A 119 8.80 11.31 1.71
CA LEU A 119 8.90 11.87 3.06
C LEU A 119 9.81 13.11 3.09
N LEU A 120 10.92 13.09 2.37
CA LEU A 120 11.86 14.22 2.36
C LEU A 120 11.53 15.28 1.30
N ALA A 121 10.36 15.20 0.66
CA ALA A 121 9.90 16.24 -0.28
C ALA A 121 9.66 17.58 0.45
N PRO A 122 9.75 18.73 -0.26
CA PRO A 122 9.42 20.03 0.32
C PRO A 122 8.03 20.04 0.97
N ARG A 123 7.98 20.34 2.27
CA ARG A 123 6.75 20.48 3.05
C ARG A 123 6.72 21.85 3.73
N HIS A 124 5.54 22.43 3.84
CA HIS A 124 5.38 23.70 4.55
C HIS A 124 5.24 23.43 6.04
N ASP A 125 5.72 24.36 6.86
CA ASP A 125 5.69 24.25 8.33
C ASP A 125 6.34 22.96 8.86
N HIS A 126 7.43 22.50 8.24
CA HIS A 126 8.13 21.26 8.60
C HIS A 126 9.60 21.56 8.99
N PRO A 127 9.85 21.93 10.27
CA PRO A 127 11.16 22.37 10.78
C PRO A 127 12.20 21.24 10.89
N GLU A 128 13.43 21.59 11.23
CA GLU A 128 14.58 20.66 11.24
C GLU A 128 14.36 19.46 12.18
N ASP A 129 13.78 19.66 13.36
CA ASP A 129 13.48 18.57 14.30
C ASP A 129 12.51 17.54 13.71
N GLU A 130 11.46 17.98 12.99
CA GLU A 130 10.58 17.05 12.30
C GLU A 130 11.27 16.34 11.12
N VAL A 131 12.11 17.06 10.36
CA VAL A 131 12.93 16.46 9.28
C VAL A 131 13.86 15.39 9.83
N ARG A 132 14.51 15.68 10.97
CA ARG A 132 15.43 14.76 11.64
C ARG A 132 14.70 13.52 12.09
N TYR A 133 13.49 13.68 12.65
CA TYR A 133 12.65 12.56 13.02
C TYR A 133 12.27 11.68 11.81
N ASP A 134 11.87 12.29 10.68
CA ASP A 134 11.59 11.55 9.44
C ASP A 134 12.81 10.76 8.92
N MET A 135 13.99 11.39 8.92
CA MET A 135 15.25 10.73 8.55
C MET A 135 15.62 9.61 9.52
N PHE A 136 15.38 9.80 10.82
CA PHE A 136 15.61 8.77 11.84
C PHE A 136 14.67 7.58 11.65
N CYS A 137 13.37 7.81 11.43
CA CYS A 137 12.41 6.75 11.13
C CYS A 137 12.79 6.02 9.84
N LEU A 138 13.15 6.73 8.77
CA LEU A 138 13.63 6.13 7.51
C LEU A 138 14.86 5.24 7.73
N SER A 139 15.87 5.74 8.43
CA SER A 139 17.10 5.01 8.74
C SER A 139 16.81 3.75 9.56
N SER A 140 15.95 3.88 10.57
CA SER A 140 15.53 2.79 11.46
C SER A 140 14.71 1.72 10.73
N MET A 141 13.89 2.11 9.74
CA MET A 141 13.09 1.18 8.96
C MET A 141 13.89 0.46 7.86
N LYS A 142 15.01 1.02 7.40
CA LYS A 142 15.80 0.49 6.28
C LYS A 142 16.21 -0.99 6.43
N PRO A 143 16.67 -1.49 7.60
CA PRO A 143 17.02 -2.91 7.76
C PRO A 143 15.85 -3.86 7.52
N TYR A 144 14.62 -3.45 7.84
CA TYR A 144 13.41 -4.24 7.61
C TYR A 144 13.09 -4.37 6.12
N PHE A 145 13.28 -3.29 5.35
CA PHE A 145 13.19 -3.35 3.87
C PHE A 145 14.27 -4.28 3.31
N SER A 146 15.51 -4.19 3.78
CA SER A 146 16.62 -5.02 3.27
C SER A 146 16.46 -6.51 3.56
N SER A 147 15.73 -6.88 4.63
CA SER A 147 15.60 -8.26 5.10
C SER A 147 14.25 -8.93 4.77
N VAL A 148 13.24 -8.16 4.32
CA VAL A 148 11.89 -8.71 4.03
C VAL A 148 11.90 -9.74 2.89
N ILE A 149 12.86 -9.63 1.97
CA ILE A 149 13.02 -10.56 0.85
C ILE A 149 14.07 -11.60 1.22
N LYS A 150 13.64 -12.85 1.39
CA LYS A 150 14.56 -13.96 1.56
C LYS A 150 15.37 -14.18 0.26
N PRO A 151 16.69 -14.44 0.34
CA PRO A 151 17.55 -14.56 -0.84
C PRO A 151 17.05 -15.55 -1.90
N GLU A 152 16.49 -16.67 -1.48
CA GLU A 152 15.94 -17.73 -2.34
C GLU A 152 14.71 -17.28 -3.15
N PHE A 153 14.01 -16.23 -2.69
CA PHE A 153 12.83 -15.66 -3.36
C PHE A 153 13.14 -14.33 -4.06
N ASN A 154 14.41 -14.04 -4.33
CA ASN A 154 14.79 -12.81 -5.02
C ASN A 154 14.29 -12.79 -6.47
N SER A 155 14.25 -13.93 -7.15
CA SER A 155 13.79 -14.04 -8.54
C SER A 155 12.31 -14.46 -8.65
N GLY A 156 11.54 -14.25 -7.57
CA GLY A 156 10.13 -14.64 -7.48
C GLY A 156 9.91 -15.76 -6.47
N PRO A 157 8.69 -16.30 -6.40
CA PRO A 157 7.57 -16.02 -7.30
C PRO A 157 6.97 -14.62 -7.10
N PHE A 158 6.41 -14.08 -8.18
CA PHE A 158 5.71 -12.78 -8.20
C PHE A 158 4.23 -13.00 -8.42
N VAL A 159 3.38 -12.31 -7.67
CA VAL A 159 1.93 -12.59 -7.62
C VAL A 159 1.12 -11.31 -7.74
N LEU A 160 -0.09 -11.42 -8.30
CA LEU A 160 -0.99 -10.27 -8.47
C LEU A 160 -1.53 -9.79 -7.11
N SER A 161 -1.52 -8.46 -6.90
CA SER A 161 -2.06 -7.83 -5.70
C SER A 161 -2.99 -6.67 -6.03
N HIS A 162 -4.03 -6.51 -5.21
CA HIS A 162 -4.94 -5.37 -5.22
C HIS A 162 -4.58 -4.42 -4.07
N PRO A 163 -3.81 -3.34 -4.31
CA PRO A 163 -3.21 -2.55 -3.22
C PRO A 163 -4.25 -1.76 -2.40
N ASP A 164 -5.37 -1.36 -2.99
CA ASP A 164 -6.44 -0.58 -2.32
C ASP A 164 -7.73 -1.39 -2.11
N LEU A 165 -7.63 -2.63 -1.62
CA LEU A 165 -8.80 -3.47 -1.33
C LEU A 165 -9.49 -3.06 -0.01
N ARG A 166 -10.02 -1.83 0.03
CA ARG A 166 -10.78 -1.26 1.14
C ARG A 166 -12.22 -1.81 1.14
N PRO A 167 -12.97 -1.68 2.26
CA PRO A 167 -14.38 -2.10 2.29
C PRO A 167 -15.22 -1.52 1.13
N SER A 168 -15.05 -0.24 0.79
CA SER A 168 -15.79 0.38 -0.33
C SER A 168 -15.56 -0.29 -1.69
N ASN A 169 -14.48 -1.05 -1.85
CA ASN A 169 -14.09 -1.69 -3.10
C ASN A 169 -14.50 -3.17 -3.14
N ILE A 170 -15.24 -3.65 -2.12
CA ILE A 170 -15.82 -4.99 -2.03
C ILE A 170 -17.34 -4.85 -2.15
N ILE A 171 -17.94 -5.50 -3.15
CA ILE A 171 -19.39 -5.53 -3.34
C ILE A 171 -19.94 -6.76 -2.64
N VAL A 172 -20.99 -6.57 -1.84
CA VAL A 172 -21.69 -7.64 -1.11
C VAL A 172 -23.18 -7.68 -1.44
N ASN A 173 -23.77 -8.87 -1.35
CA ASN A 173 -25.22 -9.05 -1.38
C ASN A 173 -25.87 -8.79 0.00
N GLU A 174 -27.18 -9.01 0.11
CA GLU A 174 -27.96 -8.79 1.34
C GLU A 174 -27.49 -9.68 2.50
N GLU A 175 -26.98 -10.88 2.20
CA GLU A 175 -26.47 -11.84 3.17
C GLU A 175 -24.99 -11.62 3.55
N MET A 176 -24.38 -10.50 3.15
CA MET A 176 -22.94 -10.19 3.32
C MET A 176 -22.00 -11.15 2.58
N GLY A 177 -22.50 -11.87 1.59
CA GLY A 177 -21.70 -12.65 0.65
C GLY A 177 -20.99 -11.72 -0.34
N ILE A 178 -19.69 -11.95 -0.55
CA ILE A 178 -18.90 -11.19 -1.55
C ILE A 178 -19.35 -11.59 -2.96
N VAL A 179 -19.70 -10.60 -3.78
CA VAL A 179 -20.14 -10.79 -5.17
C VAL A 179 -19.24 -10.09 -6.19
N GLY A 180 -18.31 -9.24 -5.74
CA GLY A 180 -17.31 -8.66 -6.63
C GLY A 180 -16.29 -7.76 -5.93
N PHE A 181 -15.21 -7.49 -6.64
CA PHE A 181 -14.19 -6.52 -6.28
C PHE A 181 -14.05 -5.50 -7.40
N ILE A 182 -14.01 -4.23 -7.05
CA ILE A 182 -13.90 -3.11 -7.99
C ILE A 182 -12.65 -2.29 -7.69
N ASP A 183 -12.40 -1.26 -8.52
CA ASP A 183 -11.30 -0.30 -8.31
C ASP A 183 -9.91 -0.96 -8.36
N TRP A 184 -9.69 -1.77 -9.41
CA TRP A 184 -8.42 -2.43 -9.73
C TRP A 184 -7.33 -1.48 -10.24
N GLN A 185 -7.54 -0.16 -10.14
CA GLN A 185 -6.51 0.81 -10.49
C GLN A 185 -5.27 0.58 -9.63
N PHE A 186 -4.09 0.75 -10.23
CA PHE A 186 -2.80 0.44 -9.61
C PHE A 186 -2.61 -1.02 -9.17
N ALA A 187 -3.48 -1.96 -9.58
CA ALA A 187 -3.21 -3.39 -9.40
C ALA A 187 -1.86 -3.74 -10.02
N SER A 188 -1.05 -4.48 -9.27
CA SER A 188 0.35 -4.73 -9.62
C SER A 188 0.78 -6.11 -9.17
N VAL A 189 1.69 -6.69 -9.93
CA VAL A 189 2.44 -7.88 -9.53
C VAL A 189 3.52 -7.48 -8.54
N VAL A 190 3.59 -8.16 -7.40
CA VAL A 190 4.54 -7.88 -6.31
C VAL A 190 5.28 -9.15 -5.89
N PRO A 191 6.43 -9.05 -5.17
CA PRO A 191 7.01 -10.21 -4.51
C PRO A 191 5.99 -10.92 -3.62
N ARG A 192 5.95 -12.25 -3.67
CA ARG A 192 5.03 -13.06 -2.85
C ARG A 192 5.07 -12.69 -1.37
N GLN A 193 6.26 -12.44 -0.82
CA GLN A 193 6.45 -12.02 0.57
C GLN A 193 5.79 -10.67 0.93
N LEU A 194 5.44 -9.85 -0.06
CA LEU A 194 4.78 -8.55 0.11
C LEU A 194 3.31 -8.57 -0.33
N CYS A 195 2.83 -9.69 -0.89
CA CYS A 195 1.41 -9.91 -1.15
C CYS A 195 0.67 -10.21 0.16
N THR A 196 0.20 -9.15 0.80
CA THR A 196 -0.36 -9.18 2.15
C THR A 196 -1.84 -8.78 2.15
N PRO A 197 -2.62 -9.17 3.17
CA PRO A 197 -4.01 -8.76 3.27
C PRO A 197 -4.17 -7.24 3.41
N PRO A 198 -5.40 -6.72 3.23
CA PRO A 198 -5.68 -5.29 3.37
C PRO A 198 -5.33 -4.74 4.77
N ALA A 199 -4.92 -3.47 4.83
CA ALA A 199 -4.49 -2.81 6.08
C ALA A 199 -5.56 -2.87 7.20
N TRP A 200 -6.84 -2.78 6.82
CA TRP A 200 -7.98 -2.77 7.74
C TRP A 200 -8.28 -4.13 8.40
N VAL A 201 -7.69 -5.23 7.90
CA VAL A 201 -7.76 -6.57 8.54
C VAL A 201 -6.44 -6.99 9.18
N THR A 202 -5.38 -6.18 9.03
CA THR A 202 -4.04 -6.46 9.59
C THR A 202 -3.67 -5.51 10.74
N GLY A 203 -4.54 -4.55 11.09
CA GLY A 203 -4.33 -3.62 12.20
C GLY A 203 -3.47 -2.40 11.86
N HIS A 204 -3.37 -2.05 10.57
CA HIS A 204 -2.58 -0.91 10.06
C HIS A 204 -3.45 0.29 9.69
N THR A 205 -4.69 0.35 10.18
CA THR A 205 -5.55 1.53 10.01
C THR A 205 -5.67 2.34 11.30
N TRP A 206 -5.23 1.76 12.43
CA TRP A 206 -5.24 2.32 13.77
C TRP A 206 -6.60 2.91 14.17
N THR A 207 -7.67 2.24 13.73
CA THR A 207 -9.03 2.58 14.12
C THR A 207 -9.41 1.86 15.40
N ASN A 208 -10.47 2.34 16.05
CA ASN A 208 -11.07 1.66 17.21
C ASN A 208 -11.64 0.26 16.88
N TYR A 209 -11.74 -0.12 15.60
CA TYR A 209 -12.28 -1.39 15.15
C TYR A 209 -11.22 -2.43 14.76
N ASP A 210 -9.95 -2.03 14.67
CA ASP A 210 -8.86 -2.87 14.16
C ASP A 210 -8.76 -4.22 14.90
N LYS A 211 -8.90 -4.22 16.23
CA LYS A 211 -8.89 -5.46 17.03
C LYS A 211 -10.02 -6.41 16.65
N SER A 212 -11.21 -5.88 16.36
CA SER A 212 -12.39 -6.68 15.99
C SER A 212 -12.25 -7.31 14.61
N PHE A 213 -11.75 -6.53 13.64
CA PHE A 213 -11.48 -7.04 12.30
C PHE A 213 -10.31 -7.99 12.25
N LEU A 214 -9.21 -7.71 12.95
CA LEU A 214 -8.08 -8.63 13.06
C LEU A 214 -8.51 -9.97 13.68
N SER A 215 -9.33 -9.94 14.73
CA SER A 215 -9.89 -11.15 15.35
C SER A 215 -10.80 -11.92 14.39
N SER A 216 -11.72 -11.23 13.71
CA SER A 216 -12.64 -11.89 12.78
C SER A 216 -11.92 -12.43 11.53
N PHE A 217 -10.89 -11.73 11.05
CA PHE A 217 -10.02 -12.19 9.97
C PHE A 217 -9.20 -13.42 10.39
N SER A 218 -8.67 -13.42 11.62
CA SER A 218 -7.99 -14.60 12.20
C SER A 218 -8.89 -15.83 12.26
N VAL A 219 -10.17 -15.65 12.60
CA VAL A 219 -11.16 -16.73 12.53
C VAL A 219 -11.37 -17.19 11.08
N GLY A 220 -11.46 -16.28 10.12
CA GLY A 220 -11.53 -16.61 8.69
C GLY A 220 -10.33 -17.43 8.21
N LEU A 221 -9.11 -17.07 8.64
CA LEU A 221 -7.88 -17.83 8.37
C LEU A 221 -7.86 -19.20 9.05
N ALA A 222 -8.48 -19.34 10.22
CA ALA A 222 -8.59 -20.60 10.93
C ALA A 222 -9.53 -21.60 10.24
N LEU A 223 -10.58 -21.08 9.59
CA LEU A 223 -11.59 -21.87 8.88
C LEU A 223 -11.30 -21.99 7.37
N GLY A 224 -10.13 -21.51 6.92
CA GLY A 224 -9.71 -21.56 5.53
C GLY A 224 -9.05 -22.90 5.19
N ASP A 225 -9.85 -23.93 4.93
CA ASP A 225 -9.38 -25.31 4.71
C ASP A 225 -8.46 -25.49 3.49
N LYS A 226 -8.38 -24.49 2.60
CA LYS A 226 -7.64 -24.54 1.32
C LYS A 226 -6.40 -23.64 1.27
N LEU A 227 -6.02 -23.03 2.39
CA LEU A 227 -4.87 -22.12 2.40
C LEU A 227 -3.54 -22.89 2.37
N PRO A 228 -2.57 -22.51 1.52
CA PRO A 228 -1.20 -22.98 1.65
C PRO A 228 -0.68 -22.72 3.07
N GLU A 229 -0.03 -23.71 3.71
CA GLU A 229 0.44 -23.59 5.09
C GLU A 229 1.34 -22.35 5.32
N GLN A 230 2.20 -22.06 4.34
CA GLN A 230 3.08 -20.89 4.38
C GLN A 230 2.27 -19.59 4.49
N LEU A 231 1.29 -19.40 3.60
CA LEU A 231 0.42 -18.23 3.57
C LEU A 231 -0.35 -18.10 4.88
N ASN A 232 -0.89 -19.22 5.37
CA ASN A 232 -1.61 -19.25 6.64
C ASN A 232 -0.73 -18.83 7.83
N ARG A 233 0.55 -19.23 7.86
CA ARG A 233 1.51 -18.79 8.89
C ARG A 233 1.84 -17.31 8.75
N GLU A 234 2.10 -16.84 7.54
CA GLU A 234 2.53 -15.46 7.28
C GLU A 234 1.43 -14.44 7.59
N TRP A 235 0.17 -14.72 7.27
CA TRP A 235 -0.94 -13.78 7.49
C TRP A 235 -1.51 -13.80 8.90
N ARG A 236 -1.21 -14.83 9.70
CA ARG A 236 -1.63 -14.90 11.12
C ARG A 236 -0.76 -14.08 12.06
N ASN A 237 0.46 -13.70 11.66
CA ASN A 237 1.37 -12.94 12.51
C ASN A 237 1.26 -11.43 12.22
N PRO A 238 0.52 -10.65 13.02
CA PRO A 238 0.39 -9.20 12.81
C PRO A 238 1.71 -8.44 13.00
N SER A 239 2.70 -9.05 13.66
CA SER A 239 4.05 -8.50 13.87
C SER A 239 5.03 -8.88 12.75
N SER A 240 4.53 -9.47 11.66
CA SER A 240 5.34 -9.86 10.51
C SER A 240 5.91 -8.63 9.81
N THR A 241 7.23 -8.60 9.62
CA THR A 241 7.94 -7.55 8.88
C THR A 241 7.33 -7.31 7.50
N SER A 242 6.87 -8.37 6.83
CA SER A 242 6.17 -8.28 5.55
C SER A 242 4.92 -7.41 5.58
N LEU A 243 4.10 -7.49 6.64
CA LEU A 243 2.88 -6.71 6.75
C LEU A 243 3.21 -5.21 6.87
N HIS A 244 4.18 -4.88 7.72
CA HIS A 244 4.63 -3.51 7.95
C HIS A 244 5.25 -2.90 6.70
N VAL A 245 6.20 -3.60 6.06
CA VAL A 245 6.85 -3.12 4.83
C VAL A 245 5.84 -2.98 3.69
N ALA A 246 4.98 -3.98 3.47
CA ALA A 246 3.97 -3.90 2.42
C ALA A 246 2.96 -2.77 2.67
N HIS A 247 2.61 -2.48 3.93
CA HIS A 247 1.75 -1.35 4.26
C HIS A 247 2.43 -0.01 3.95
N ILE A 248 3.69 0.17 4.34
CA ILE A 248 4.44 1.41 4.04
C ILE A 248 4.58 1.62 2.52
N ILE A 249 4.83 0.55 1.74
CA ILE A 249 4.88 0.64 0.27
C ILE A 249 3.54 1.16 -0.30
N ARG A 250 2.41 0.67 0.24
CA ARG A 250 1.05 1.10 -0.17
C ARG A 250 0.70 2.50 0.34
N ARG A 251 1.21 2.90 1.50
CA ARG A 251 0.90 4.16 2.19
C ARG A 251 2.18 4.77 2.79
N PRO A 252 3.04 5.44 1.98
CA PRO A 252 4.31 5.98 2.45
C PRO A 252 4.19 6.98 3.62
N ALA A 253 3.08 7.74 3.66
CA ALA A 253 2.78 8.69 4.73
C ALA A 253 2.66 8.05 6.12
N ASP A 254 2.40 6.75 6.18
CA ASP A 254 2.21 6.03 7.44
C ASP A 254 3.52 5.51 8.04
N LEU A 255 4.69 5.74 7.41
CA LEU A 255 5.98 5.21 7.86
C LEU A 255 6.28 5.51 9.33
N ASN A 256 6.18 6.77 9.75
CA ASN A 256 6.47 7.17 11.13
C ASN A 256 5.52 6.49 12.12
N ARG A 257 4.25 6.34 11.73
CA ARG A 257 3.24 5.69 12.56
C ARG A 257 3.52 4.19 12.69
N VAL A 258 3.96 3.53 11.62
CA VAL A 258 4.43 2.13 11.66
C VAL A 258 5.66 2.01 12.55
N PHE A 259 6.65 2.90 12.39
CA PHE A 259 7.84 2.93 13.24
C PHE A 259 7.47 3.00 14.72
N GLN A 260 6.61 3.95 15.11
CA GLN A 260 6.15 4.12 16.49
C GLN A 260 5.44 2.88 17.05
N ASN A 261 4.55 2.28 16.26
CA ASN A 261 3.69 1.18 16.72
C ASN A 261 4.35 -0.20 16.63
N TYR A 262 5.51 -0.31 15.96
CA TYR A 262 6.19 -1.59 15.75
C TYR A 262 7.66 -1.56 16.16
N CYS A 263 8.48 -0.74 15.50
CA CYS A 263 9.93 -0.70 15.76
C CYS A 263 10.27 -0.11 17.12
N ALA A 264 9.68 1.03 17.45
CA ALA A 264 9.86 1.72 18.71
C ALA A 264 9.01 1.15 19.85
N ARG A 265 8.12 0.18 19.55
CA ARG A 265 7.14 -0.30 20.52
C ARG A 265 7.84 -1.03 21.66
N GLY A 266 7.70 -0.48 22.87
CA GLY A 266 8.29 -1.05 24.08
C GLY A 266 9.76 -0.67 24.29
N GLN A 267 10.34 0.17 23.43
CA GLN A 267 11.65 0.78 23.67
C GLN A 267 11.51 1.97 24.63
N ASP A 268 12.57 2.25 25.38
CA ASP A 268 12.60 3.42 26.26
C ASP A 268 12.72 4.71 25.44
N ALA A 269 12.01 5.76 25.86
CA ALA A 269 12.01 7.03 25.14
C ALA A 269 13.40 7.69 25.11
N ARG A 270 14.20 7.54 26.17
CA ARG A 270 15.57 8.07 26.19
C ARG A 270 16.49 7.28 25.27
N GLU A 271 16.33 5.96 25.21
CA GLU A 271 17.10 5.13 24.28
C GLU A 271 16.84 5.52 22.81
N LEU A 272 15.60 5.85 22.47
CA LEU A 272 15.21 6.36 21.15
C LEU A 272 15.83 7.73 20.85
N GLU A 273 15.75 8.66 21.81
CA GLU A 273 16.35 9.99 21.69
C GLU A 273 17.88 9.93 21.57
N GLU A 274 18.53 9.04 22.32
CA GLU A 274 19.96 8.77 22.20
C GLU A 274 20.31 8.15 20.84
N ALA A 275 19.48 7.23 20.32
CA ALA A 275 19.68 6.63 19.01
C ALA A 275 19.54 7.65 17.87
N GLU A 276 18.55 8.54 17.96
CA GLU A 276 18.41 9.66 17.04
C GLU A 276 19.62 10.59 17.13
N THR A 277 20.03 10.98 18.34
CA THR A 277 21.21 11.83 18.55
C THR A 277 22.46 11.21 17.94
N ARG A 278 22.67 9.90 18.12
CA ARG A 278 23.79 9.16 17.51
C ARG A 278 23.78 9.20 15.98
N LEU A 279 22.61 9.10 15.35
CA LEU A 279 22.50 9.16 13.88
C LEU A 279 23.03 10.49 13.33
N PHE A 280 22.72 11.60 14.01
CA PHE A 280 23.12 12.95 13.59
C PHE A 280 24.49 13.39 14.10
N GLN A 281 25.26 12.51 14.72
CA GLN A 281 26.69 12.74 14.94
C GLN A 281 27.50 12.65 13.64
N ASP A 282 26.97 11.99 12.58
CA ASP A 282 27.56 12.07 11.23
C ASP A 282 27.27 13.46 10.63
N PRO A 283 28.29 14.29 10.37
CA PRO A 283 28.10 15.64 9.85
C PRO A 283 27.37 15.69 8.51
N ARG A 284 27.45 14.62 7.70
CA ARG A 284 26.76 14.56 6.41
C ARG A 284 25.25 14.45 6.58
N VAL A 285 24.82 13.62 7.54
CA VAL A 285 23.40 13.40 7.84
C VAL A 285 22.81 14.65 8.50
N ALA A 286 23.54 15.29 9.41
CA ALA A 286 23.15 16.56 10.01
C ALA A 286 23.02 17.68 8.96
N SER A 287 24.00 17.80 8.06
CA SER A 287 23.96 18.78 6.97
C SER A 287 22.79 18.52 6.00
N GLU A 288 22.44 17.26 5.72
CA GLU A 288 21.30 16.92 4.87
C GLU A 288 19.97 17.34 5.52
N ALA A 289 19.79 17.05 6.81
CA ALA A 289 18.61 17.50 7.56
C ALA A 289 18.45 19.03 7.51
N GLN A 290 19.54 19.77 7.78
CA GLN A 290 19.53 21.23 7.73
C GLN A 290 19.15 21.76 6.33
N GLN A 291 19.73 21.21 5.27
CA GLN A 291 19.41 21.63 3.89
C GLN A 291 17.95 21.37 3.52
N ILE A 292 17.38 20.25 3.97
CA ILE A 292 15.96 19.94 3.76
C ILE A 292 15.08 20.93 4.54
N ALA A 293 15.43 21.25 5.79
CA ALA A 293 14.70 22.22 6.61
C ALA A 293 14.73 23.64 5.99
N GLU A 294 15.88 24.09 5.49
CA GLU A 294 16.01 25.36 4.78
C GLU A 294 15.14 25.39 3.51
N ARG A 295 15.09 24.28 2.76
CA ARG A 295 14.20 24.13 1.60
C ARG A 295 12.73 24.19 1.99
N ASN A 296 12.34 23.58 3.11
CA ASN A 296 10.98 23.61 3.64
C ASN A 296 10.57 25.03 4.07
N ALA A 297 11.46 25.77 4.72
CA ALA A 297 11.25 27.17 5.07
C ALA A 297 11.02 28.03 3.81
N GLY A 298 11.87 27.86 2.78
CA GLY A 298 11.69 28.53 1.48
C GLY A 298 10.37 28.16 0.80
N TYR A 299 9.95 26.90 0.85
CA TYR A 299 8.67 26.46 0.31
C TYR A 299 7.48 27.05 1.08
N THR A 300 7.59 27.18 2.40
CA THR A 300 6.57 27.83 3.25
C THR A 300 6.38 29.29 2.85
N GLU A 301 7.47 30.05 2.70
CA GLU A 301 7.42 31.44 2.26
C GLU A 301 6.90 31.59 0.82
N TYR A 302 7.26 30.66 -0.07
CA TYR A 302 6.69 30.60 -1.40
C TYR A 302 5.15 30.46 -1.35
N LEU A 303 4.61 29.51 -0.58
CA LEU A 303 3.15 29.35 -0.47
C LEU A 303 2.46 30.59 0.09
N LYS A 304 3.07 31.27 1.07
CA LYS A 304 2.56 32.54 1.62
C LYS A 304 2.51 33.62 0.54
N SER A 305 3.59 33.77 -0.23
CA SER A 305 3.66 34.76 -1.32
C SER A 305 2.62 34.54 -2.42
N GLN A 306 2.21 33.29 -2.64
CA GLN A 306 1.21 32.93 -3.65
C GLN A 306 -0.23 32.93 -3.12
N GLY A 307 -0.46 33.28 -1.84
CA GLY A 307 -1.78 33.18 -1.23
C GLY A 307 -2.33 31.75 -1.14
N ARG A 308 -1.44 30.74 -1.19
CA ARG A 308 -1.77 29.31 -1.16
C ARG A 308 -1.43 28.66 0.18
N TYR A 309 -1.00 29.45 1.16
CA TYR A 309 -0.67 28.97 2.49
C TYR A 309 -1.95 28.67 3.28
N THR A 310 -2.01 27.47 3.84
CA THR A 310 -3.02 27.08 4.84
C THR A 310 -2.25 26.56 6.04
N LYS A 311 -2.49 27.15 7.21
CA LYS A 311 -1.83 26.69 8.43
C LYS A 311 -2.30 25.27 8.76
N VAL A 312 -1.38 24.33 8.92
CA VAL A 312 -1.70 22.99 9.40
C VAL A 312 -2.16 23.11 10.85
N ALA A 313 -3.34 22.54 11.15
CA ALA A 313 -3.96 22.56 12.48
C ALA A 313 -3.38 21.50 13.41
#